data_AF-A0A8T5UAY3-F1
#
_entry.id   AF-A0A8T5UAY3-F1
#
_cell.length_a   1.000
_cell.length_b   1.000
_cell.length_c   1.000
_cell.angle_alpha   90.00
_cell.angle_beta   90.00
_cell.angle_gamma   90.00
#
_symmetry.space_group_name_H-M   'P 1'
#
loop_
_entity.id
_entity.type
_entity.pdbx_description
1 polymer ?
#
loop_
_entity_poly.entity_id
_entity_poly.type
_entity_poly.pdbx_seq_one_letter_code
_entity_poly.pdbx_strand_id
1 'polypeptide(L)'
;MLEEIEKSPEAAFVAVDEVFKTYELMCLDKLKEIGRSTAREWSFAMGYTHRSSLAKIIRRITERYPEMLKIYDNRFPRLYEAL
;
A
#
# COMPACT_ATOMS: atom_id res chain seq x y z
N MET A 1 -31.09 39.94 22.26
CA MET A 1 -30.50 39.32 21.06
C MET A 1 -29.00 39.26 21.30
N LEU A 2 -28.51 38.08 21.65
CA LEU A 2 -27.13 37.57 21.49
C LEU A 2 -27.20 36.13 22.02
N GLU A 3 -27.14 35.20 21.09
CA GLU A 3 -27.40 33.77 21.24
C GLU A 3 -26.32 33.12 22.11
N GLU A 4 -26.74 32.39 23.15
CA GLU A 4 -25.88 31.42 23.82
C GLU A 4 -25.72 30.23 22.87
N ILE A 5 -24.57 30.17 22.21
CA ILE A 5 -24.19 29.00 21.42
C ILE A 5 -23.73 27.92 22.41
N GLU A 6 -24.65 27.01 22.73
CA GLU A 6 -24.36 25.73 23.36
C GLU A 6 -23.22 25.06 22.58
N LYS A 7 -22.05 24.98 23.20
CA LYS A 7 -20.86 24.35 22.62
C LYS A 7 -21.05 22.84 22.66
N SER A 8 -21.69 22.34 21.61
CA SER A 8 -21.98 20.93 21.37
C SER A 8 -20.71 20.05 21.43
N PRO A 9 -20.77 18.83 21.99
CA PRO A 9 -19.63 17.92 22.14
C PRO A 9 -19.22 17.20 20.83
N GLU A 10 -19.62 17.75 19.67
CA GLU A 10 -19.52 17.11 18.35
C GLU A 10 -18.19 17.36 17.64
N ALA A 11 -17.15 17.75 18.39
CA ALA A 11 -15.79 17.42 17.97
C ALA A 11 -15.56 15.92 18.20
N ALA A 12 -16.33 15.10 17.48
CA ALA A 12 -16.04 13.72 17.22
C ALA A 12 -14.68 13.71 16.51
N PHE A 13 -13.62 13.63 17.32
CA PHE A 13 -12.34 13.12 16.90
C PHE A 13 -12.62 11.70 16.38
N VAL A 14 -12.96 11.59 15.09
CA VAL A 14 -12.83 10.35 14.34
C VAL A 14 -11.32 10.11 14.28
N ALA A 15 -10.79 9.61 15.39
CA ALA A 15 -9.53 8.91 15.42
C ALA A 15 -9.77 7.68 14.52
N VAL A 16 -9.50 7.86 13.23
CA VAL A 16 -9.15 6.73 12.38
C VAL A 16 -7.96 6.12 13.10
N ASP A 17 -8.18 4.97 13.72
CA ASP A 17 -7.15 4.14 14.33
C ASP A 17 -6.01 4.06 13.30
N GLU A 18 -4.92 4.80 13.52
CA GLU A 18 -3.74 4.77 12.65
C GLU A 18 -3.08 3.41 12.89
N VAL A 19 -3.63 2.38 12.24
CA VAL A 19 -3.02 1.06 12.22
C VAL A 19 -1.68 1.23 11.52
N PHE A 20 -0.61 1.21 12.30
CA PHE A 20 0.75 1.26 11.79
C PHE A 20 0.95 0.12 10.78
N LYS A 21 0.95 0.45 9.49
CA LYS A 21 1.24 -0.51 8.42
C LYS A 21 2.74 -0.64 8.26
N THR A 22 3.20 -1.88 8.10
CA THR A 22 4.58 -2.12 7.68
C THR A 22 4.77 -1.61 6.24
N TYR A 23 6.02 -1.29 5.89
CA TYR A 23 6.32 -0.83 4.53
C TYR A 23 5.95 -1.88 3.47
N GLU A 24 6.07 -3.17 3.80
CA GLU A 24 5.60 -4.28 2.96
C GLU A 24 4.10 -4.19 2.67
N LEU A 25 3.27 -3.90 3.68
CA LEU A 25 1.82 -3.73 3.53
C LEU A 25 1.47 -2.48 2.73
N MET A 26 2.18 -1.36 2.94
CA MET A 26 2.00 -0.15 2.12
C MET A 26 2.32 -0.42 0.63
N CYS A 27 3.36 -1.21 0.35
CA CYS A 27 3.69 -1.60 -1.02
C CYS A 27 2.58 -2.46 -1.64
N LEU A 28 2.01 -3.40 -0.87
CA LEU A 28 0.88 -4.23 -1.32
C LEU A 28 -0.38 -3.39 -1.57
N ASP A 29 -0.68 -2.42 -0.71
CA ASP A 29 -1.79 -1.48 -0.92
C ASP A 29 -1.62 -0.72 -2.24
N LYS A 30 -0.40 -0.22 -2.51
CA LYS A 30 -0.11 0.46 -3.77
C LYS A 30 -0.22 -0.48 -4.97
N LEU A 31 0.23 -1.72 -4.83
CA LEU A 31 0.08 -2.73 -5.88
C LEU A 31 -1.40 -3.03 -6.16
N LYS A 32 -2.24 -3.05 -5.12
CA LYS A 32 -3.69 -3.22 -5.24
C LYS A 32 -4.33 -2.04 -5.97
N GLU A 33 -3.87 -0.81 -5.71
CA GLU A 33 -4.33 0.41 -6.39
C GLU A 33 -3.98 0.41 -7.90
N ILE A 34 -2.74 0.05 -8.27
CA ILE A 34 -2.30 0.05 -9.68
C ILE A 34 -2.66 -1.21 -10.45
N GLY A 35 -3.09 -2.27 -9.75
CA GLY A 35 -3.40 -3.56 -10.33
C GLY A 35 -2.16 -4.36 -10.76
N ARG A 36 -2.38 -5.35 -11.64
CA ARG A 36 -1.32 -6.24 -12.12
C ARG A 36 -0.24 -5.44 -12.84
N SER A 37 0.99 -5.51 -12.34
CA SER A 37 2.10 -4.71 -12.86
C SER A 37 3.45 -5.42 -12.76
N THR A 38 4.43 -4.94 -13.51
CA THR A 38 5.83 -5.38 -13.39
C THR A 38 6.49 -4.78 -12.15
N ALA A 39 7.59 -5.39 -11.67
CA ALA A 39 8.36 -4.81 -10.56
C ALA A 39 8.86 -3.38 -10.87
N ARG A 40 9.11 -3.04 -12.14
CA ARG A 40 9.50 -1.70 -12.56
C ARG A 40 8.37 -0.70 -12.37
N GLU A 41 7.19 -1.01 -12.88
CA GLU A 41 6.01 -0.16 -12.77
C GLU A 41 5.60 0.03 -11.32
N TRP A 42 5.61 -1.05 -10.54
CA TRP A 42 5.36 -0.97 -9.10
C TRP A 42 6.38 -0.09 -8.38
N SER A 43 7.67 -0.21 -8.71
CA SER A 43 8.73 0.62 -8.12
C SER A 43 8.51 2.11 -8.42
N PHE A 44 8.16 2.43 -9.66
CA PHE A 44 7.86 3.81 -10.07
C PHE A 44 6.58 4.35 -9.43
N ALA A 45 5.54 3.51 -9.29
CA ALA A 45 4.31 3.88 -8.59
C ALA A 45 4.53 4.18 -7.09
N MET A 46 5.55 3.57 -6.49
CA MET A 46 6.02 3.89 -5.13
C MET A 46 6.91 5.14 -5.07
N GLY A 47 7.17 5.81 -6.19
CA GLY A 47 8.00 7.03 -6.24
C GLY A 47 9.51 6.79 -6.36
N TYR A 48 9.94 5.55 -6.57
CA TYR A 48 11.37 5.28 -6.80
C TYR A 48 11.80 5.66 -8.21
N THR A 49 13.09 5.99 -8.38
CA THR A 49 13.69 6.30 -9.68
C THR A 49 14.28 5.08 -10.38
N HIS A 50 14.51 3.98 -9.65
CA HIS A 50 15.14 2.78 -10.19
C HIS A 50 14.19 1.58 -10.18
N ARG A 51 14.28 0.76 -11.25
CA ARG A 51 13.44 -0.43 -11.46
C ARG A 51 13.62 -1.52 -10.40
N SER A 52 14.76 -1.54 -9.71
CA SER A 52 15.14 -2.59 -8.76
C SER A 52 14.95 -2.20 -7.30
N SER A 53 14.48 -0.98 -7.00
CA SER A 53 14.35 -0.49 -5.62
C SER A 53 13.42 -1.36 -4.77
N LEU A 54 12.39 -1.97 -5.38
CA LEU A 54 11.49 -2.89 -4.69
C LEU A 54 11.99 -4.33 -4.59
N ALA A 55 13.12 -4.72 -5.18
CA ALA A 55 13.53 -6.14 -5.23
C ALA A 55 13.64 -6.79 -3.84
N LYS A 56 14.20 -6.06 -2.86
CA LYS A 56 14.32 -6.53 -1.47
C LYS A 56 12.97 -6.61 -0.78
N ILE A 57 12.05 -5.67 -1.08
CA ILE A 57 10.71 -5.64 -0.50
C ILE A 57 9.85 -6.77 -1.06
N ILE A 58 9.90 -7.01 -2.37
CA ILE A 58 9.21 -8.14 -3.02
C ILE A 58 9.64 -9.45 -2.36
N ARG A 59 10.95 -9.66 -2.16
CA ARG A 59 11.47 -10.84 -1.46
C ARG A 59 10.88 -10.98 -0.05
N ARG A 60 10.86 -9.90 0.74
CA ARG A 60 10.29 -9.91 2.09
C ARG A 60 8.79 -10.18 2.09
N ILE A 61 8.05 -9.65 1.11
CA ILE A 61 6.62 -9.92 0.96
C ILE A 61 6.41 -11.40 0.65
N THR A 62 7.16 -11.98 -0.28
CA THR A 62 7.07 -13.41 -0.59
C THR A 62 7.42 -14.30 0.61
N GLU A 63 8.34 -13.86 1.47
CA GLU A 63 8.73 -14.60 2.68
C GLU A 63 7.71 -14.45 3.84
N ARG A 64 7.12 -13.26 4.02
CA ARG A 64 6.28 -12.92 5.19
C ARG A 64 4.78 -12.97 4.94
N TYR A 65 4.36 -12.72 3.70
CA TYR A 65 2.97 -12.62 3.26
C TYR A 65 2.76 -13.34 1.92
N PRO A 66 3.16 -14.63 1.79
CA PRO A 66 3.07 -15.37 0.53
C PRO A 66 1.63 -15.43 -0.02
N GLU A 67 0.63 -15.40 0.83
CA GLU A 67 -0.80 -15.42 0.50
C GLU A 67 -1.34 -14.09 -0.04
N MET A 68 -0.60 -12.98 0.13
CA MET A 68 -1.05 -11.65 -0.29
C MET A 68 -0.49 -11.21 -1.65
N LEU A 69 0.45 -11.97 -2.22
CA LEU A 69 1.13 -11.61 -3.46
C LEU A 69 1.08 -12.75 -4.46
N LYS A 70 0.36 -12.54 -5.56
CA LYS A 70 0.38 -13.44 -6.71
C LYS A 70 1.49 -13.05 -7.67
N ILE A 71 2.34 -14.02 -8.02
CA ILE A 71 3.46 -13.86 -8.95
C ILE A 71 3.13 -14.64 -10.22
N TYR A 72 3.18 -13.97 -11.37
CA TYR A 72 3.03 -14.59 -12.69
C TYR A 72 4.43 -14.82 -13.29
N ASP A 73 4.89 -16.07 -13.22
CA ASP A 73 6.24 -16.51 -13.60
C ASP A 73 6.34 -17.02 -15.05
N ASN A 74 5.21 -17.15 -15.74
CA ASN A 74 5.10 -17.71 -17.08
C ASN A 74 5.74 -16.87 -18.20
N ARG A 75 6.10 -15.60 -17.95
CA ARG A 75 6.78 -14.70 -18.92
C ARG A 75 7.73 -13.72 -18.22
N PHE A 76 8.72 -13.24 -18.98
CA PHE A 76 9.59 -12.14 -18.57
C PHE A 76 9.19 -10.84 -19.29
N PRO A 77 9.09 -9.68 -18.59
CA PRO A 77 9.27 -9.51 -17.14
C PRO A 77 8.13 -10.15 -16.33
N ARG A 78 8.44 -10.60 -15.10
CA ARG A 78 7.45 -11.15 -14.16
C ARG A 78 6.42 -10.08 -13.81
N LEU A 79 5.16 -10.50 -13.68
CA LEU A 79 4.06 -9.66 -13.23
C LEU A 79 3.66 -10.01 -11.80
N TYR A 80 3.16 -9.02 -11.09
CA TYR A 80 2.78 -9.09 -9.68
C TYR A 80 1.38 -8.52 -9.51
N GLU A 81 0.59 -9.11 -8.62
CA GLU A 81 -0.76 -8.66 -8.29
C GLU A 81 -1.01 -8.92 -6.80
N ALA A 82 -1.52 -7.90 -6.08
CA ALA A 82 -1.94 -8.06 -4.70
C ALA A 82 -3.29 -8.78 -4.65
N LEU A 83 -3.45 -9.72 -3.71
CA LEU A 83 -4.66 -10.51 -3.53
C LEU A 83 -5.65 -9.86 -2.54
#